data_AF-A0A4Z1SUK8-F1
#
_entry.id   AF-A0A4Z1SUK8-F1
#
_cell.length_a   1.000
_cell.length_b   1.000
_cell.length_c   1.000
_cell.angle_alpha   90.00
_cell.angle_beta   90.00
_cell.angle_gamma   90.00
#
_symmetry.space_group_name_H-M   'P 1'
#
loop_
_entity.id
_entity.type
_entity.pdbx_description
1 polymer ?
#
loop_
_entity_poly.entity_id
_entity_poly.type
_entity_poly.pdbx_seq_one_letter_code
_entity_poly.pdbx_strand_id
1 'polypeptide(L)'
;MSFYNHRTAAQQRAREFEAEQKVRMLTDFADEHRRGLAMERLDENAEIRRARAARQEAEKDLAIIREHEAEIRRRAELEARIKREEQEATERREAERAHMAFCAKKDLILGKSDEIKRLRRAIEEAISAKANALWTEEHRRNAAAATSAALACEKQEIEAEMEQRRREDEALMLRLRQQEEEQRRVIEEMRAARAARVAAEAEEQKRVEQALVQAAVEAALAERAAALQAKQTRRQQLIQDQREFVEQRARAIEEAKLRDAEEDRLIQRYEKEQEARLAERAAMQQRQAAERDSLLRALAQELAQSQRRRERLEELRIALAAAYEEQRRLQAEEEDAARKEQIRAELQQAFKEAQEARAAREAEERAREDEYKRRQLEEYRLSEEVERANDRRRRELMHAFGQELSRQIEENRAVRAQAEVDRRLEEQRVMKMGELDEEALAIVRAERERLVRDYVADVLEYMPVGILTDEDLQYLPEDVRQHIADLRVDKTLADLNATRETLSETLPGVAPPSREKLTAIERRQEELKRRYESPFPW
;
A
#
# COMPACT_ATOMS: atom_id res chain seq x y z
N MET A 1 39.33 -76.50 13.11
CA MET A 1 39.52 -75.11 13.58
C MET A 1 39.25 -74.15 12.41
N SER A 2 38.03 -73.61 12.25
CA SER A 2 37.68 -72.77 11.07
C SER A 2 36.99 -71.44 11.45
N PHE A 3 36.02 -71.48 12.38
CA PHE A 3 35.27 -70.29 12.81
C PHE A 3 36.10 -69.11 13.33
N TYR A 4 37.32 -69.34 13.83
CA TYR A 4 38.19 -68.25 14.31
C TYR A 4 38.68 -67.33 13.19
N ASN A 5 39.01 -67.85 12.01
CA ASN A 5 39.61 -67.06 10.92
C ASN A 5 38.61 -66.12 10.24
N HIS A 6 37.32 -66.50 10.18
CA HIS A 6 36.28 -65.62 9.65
C HIS A 6 35.94 -64.48 10.61
N ARG A 7 36.01 -64.71 11.92
CA ARG A 7 35.76 -63.67 12.94
C ARG A 7 36.88 -62.62 12.95
N THR A 8 38.14 -63.02 12.80
CA THR A 8 39.26 -62.08 12.69
C THR A 8 39.23 -61.29 11.38
N ALA A 9 38.93 -61.93 10.24
CA ALA A 9 38.81 -61.24 8.95
C ALA A 9 37.66 -60.21 8.93
N ALA A 10 36.52 -60.53 9.56
CA ALA A 10 35.42 -59.58 9.73
C ALA A 10 35.81 -58.39 10.63
N GLN A 11 36.55 -58.64 11.72
CA GLN A 11 37.07 -57.58 12.60
C GLN A 11 38.14 -56.71 11.93
N GLN A 12 38.94 -57.26 11.02
CA GLN A 12 39.89 -56.48 10.20
C GLN A 12 39.12 -55.55 9.25
N ARG A 13 38.16 -56.07 8.49
CA ARG A 13 37.32 -55.26 7.58
C ARG A 13 36.50 -54.18 8.30
N ALA A 14 36.02 -54.46 9.51
CA ALA A 14 35.35 -53.45 10.33
C ALA A 14 36.29 -52.31 10.73
N ARG A 15 37.55 -52.63 11.12
CA ARG A 15 38.57 -51.62 11.44
C ARG A 15 39.05 -50.85 10.21
N GLU A 16 39.16 -51.50 9.06
CA GLU A 16 39.47 -50.87 7.77
C GLU A 16 38.37 -49.87 7.39
N PHE A 17 37.10 -50.26 7.50
CA PHE A 17 35.95 -49.39 7.25
C PHE A 17 35.85 -48.23 8.25
N GLU A 18 36.09 -48.46 9.55
CA GLU A 18 36.21 -47.38 10.54
C GLU A 18 37.37 -46.42 10.23
N ALA A 19 38.51 -46.93 9.75
CA ALA A 19 39.65 -46.11 9.36
C ALA A 19 39.34 -45.29 8.11
N GLU A 20 38.70 -45.87 7.09
CA GLU A 20 38.21 -45.15 5.92
C GLU A 20 37.20 -44.06 6.30
N GLN A 21 36.24 -44.33 7.19
CA GLN A 21 35.31 -43.31 7.66
C GLN A 21 36.03 -42.16 8.38
N LYS A 22 37.02 -42.47 9.24
CA LYS A 22 37.83 -41.45 9.93
C LYS A 22 38.68 -40.64 8.94
N VAL A 23 39.25 -41.27 7.90
CA VAL A 23 39.97 -40.57 6.83
C VAL A 23 39.02 -39.66 6.04
N ARG A 24 37.83 -40.13 5.66
CA ARG A 24 36.83 -39.32 4.94
C ARG A 24 36.40 -38.09 5.74
N MET A 25 36.03 -38.26 7.02
CA MET A 25 35.69 -37.14 7.89
C MET A 25 36.84 -36.12 8.04
N LEU A 26 38.09 -36.57 8.05
CA LEU A 26 39.26 -35.68 8.09
C LEU A 26 39.53 -34.98 6.74
N THR A 27 39.29 -35.64 5.60
CA THR A 27 39.39 -34.98 4.28
C THR A 27 38.26 -33.98 4.06
N ASP A 28 37.03 -34.33 4.45
CA ASP A 28 35.87 -33.47 4.31
C ASP A 28 36.05 -32.20 5.16
N PHE A 29 36.45 -32.35 6.44
CA PHE A 29 36.79 -31.22 7.31
C PHE A 29 37.95 -30.37 6.77
N ALA A 30 38.99 -31.00 6.22
CA ALA A 30 40.13 -30.27 5.64
C ALA A 30 39.73 -29.47 4.38
N ASP A 31 38.84 -30.01 3.54
CA ASP A 31 38.35 -29.33 2.34
C ASP A 31 37.28 -28.27 2.65
N GLU A 32 36.45 -28.45 3.68
CA GLU A 32 35.61 -27.38 4.23
C GLU A 32 36.46 -26.23 4.79
N HIS A 33 37.50 -26.52 5.58
CA HIS A 33 38.42 -25.51 6.09
C HIS A 33 39.19 -24.78 4.96
N ARG A 34 39.54 -25.49 3.88
CA ARG A 34 40.14 -24.88 2.67
C ARG A 34 39.13 -23.97 1.94
N ARG A 35 37.86 -24.36 1.86
CA ARG A 35 36.79 -23.53 1.28
C ARG A 35 36.53 -22.28 2.12
N GLY A 36 36.52 -22.40 3.45
CA GLY A 36 36.44 -21.26 4.38
C GLY A 36 37.55 -20.24 4.12
N LEU A 37 38.81 -20.66 4.20
CA LEU A 37 39.99 -19.82 3.89
C LEU A 37 39.97 -19.22 2.48
N ALA A 38 39.36 -19.90 1.50
CA ALA A 38 39.21 -19.39 0.14
C ALA A 38 38.12 -18.31 0.04
N MET A 39 37.01 -18.46 0.77
CA MET A 39 35.95 -17.45 0.87
C MET A 39 36.41 -16.21 1.62
N GLU A 40 37.06 -16.37 2.79
CA GLU A 40 37.64 -15.27 3.56
C GLU A 40 38.57 -14.41 2.70
N ARG A 41 39.46 -15.04 1.92
CA ARG A 41 40.35 -14.35 0.97
C ARG A 41 39.60 -13.67 -0.18
N LEU A 42 38.44 -14.18 -0.61
CA LEU A 42 37.62 -13.53 -1.63
C LEU A 42 36.93 -12.29 -1.06
N ASP A 43 36.47 -12.35 0.19
CA ASP A 43 35.86 -11.22 0.91
C ASP A 43 36.89 -10.14 1.25
N GLU A 44 38.08 -10.49 1.77
CA GLU A 44 39.22 -9.57 1.91
C GLU A 44 39.54 -8.85 0.59
N ASN A 45 39.58 -9.59 -0.54
CA ASN A 45 39.80 -9.00 -1.85
C ASN A 45 38.62 -8.14 -2.33
N ALA A 46 37.39 -8.46 -1.95
CA ALA A 46 36.22 -7.63 -2.24
C ALA A 46 36.25 -6.32 -1.43
N GLU A 47 36.64 -6.37 -0.15
CA GLU A 47 36.84 -5.17 0.68
C GLU A 47 37.97 -4.28 0.19
N ILE A 48 39.12 -4.86 -0.20
CA ILE A 48 40.21 -4.10 -0.83
C ILE A 48 39.75 -3.42 -2.13
N ARG A 49 38.86 -4.05 -2.92
CA ARG A 49 38.26 -3.44 -4.11
C ARG A 49 37.27 -2.32 -3.75
N ARG A 50 36.38 -2.52 -2.78
CA ARG A 50 35.45 -1.49 -2.27
C ARG A 50 36.22 -0.27 -1.74
N ALA A 51 37.26 -0.49 -0.94
CA ALA A 51 38.10 0.58 -0.39
C ALA A 51 38.89 1.34 -1.47
N ARG A 52 39.31 0.69 -2.55
CA ARG A 52 39.91 1.35 -3.72
C ARG A 52 38.90 2.18 -4.51
N ALA A 53 37.69 1.66 -4.73
CA ALA A 53 36.61 2.39 -5.40
C ALA A 53 36.23 3.67 -4.62
N ALA A 54 35.98 3.56 -3.31
CA ALA A 54 35.65 4.69 -2.45
C ALA A 54 36.75 5.78 -2.42
N ARG A 55 38.04 5.38 -2.51
CA ARG A 55 39.15 6.34 -2.66
C ARG A 55 39.13 7.05 -4.02
N GLN A 56 38.88 6.32 -5.10
CA GLN A 56 38.77 6.91 -6.45
C GLN A 56 37.54 7.80 -6.61
N GLU A 57 36.47 7.58 -5.83
CA GLU A 57 35.31 8.45 -5.76
C GLU A 57 35.67 9.74 -4.99
N ALA A 58 36.23 9.62 -3.78
CA ALA A 58 36.71 10.78 -3.02
C ALA A 58 37.78 11.61 -3.77
N GLU A 59 38.66 10.99 -4.56
CA GLU A 59 39.63 11.68 -5.42
C GLU A 59 38.96 12.49 -6.54
N LYS A 60 37.85 11.99 -7.12
CA LYS A 60 37.05 12.74 -8.10
C LYS A 60 36.30 13.89 -7.45
N ASP A 61 35.69 13.67 -6.29
CA ASP A 61 34.98 14.73 -5.55
C ASP A 61 35.94 15.86 -5.16
N LEU A 62 37.15 15.52 -4.70
CA LEU A 62 38.21 16.50 -4.43
C LEU A 62 38.72 17.20 -5.70
N ALA A 63 38.71 16.55 -6.87
CA ALA A 63 39.01 17.20 -8.14
C ALA A 63 37.92 18.22 -8.53
N ILE A 64 36.64 17.82 -8.46
CA ILE A 64 35.48 18.68 -8.74
C ILE A 64 35.46 19.90 -7.82
N ILE A 65 35.74 19.72 -6.52
CA ILE A 65 35.85 20.83 -5.55
C ILE A 65 36.97 21.80 -5.95
N ARG A 66 38.15 21.30 -6.35
CA ARG A 66 39.28 22.14 -6.79
C ARG A 66 39.00 22.87 -8.09
N GLU A 67 38.31 22.24 -9.04
CA GLU A 67 37.85 22.88 -10.28
C GLU A 67 36.85 24.00 -9.99
N HIS A 68 35.89 23.76 -9.08
CA HIS A 68 34.92 24.77 -8.67
C HIS A 68 35.57 25.93 -7.91
N GLU A 69 36.53 25.68 -7.01
CA GLU A 69 37.34 26.73 -6.39
C GLU A 69 38.12 27.54 -7.44
N ALA A 70 38.69 26.89 -8.47
CA ALA A 70 39.40 27.57 -9.54
C ALA A 70 38.44 28.41 -10.41
N GLU A 71 37.20 27.97 -10.65
CA GLU A 71 36.17 28.80 -11.27
C GLU A 71 35.80 30.01 -10.41
N ILE A 72 35.60 29.84 -9.10
CA ILE A 72 35.27 30.95 -8.19
C ILE A 72 36.40 32.00 -8.22
N ARG A 73 37.67 31.57 -8.20
CA ARG A 73 38.83 32.48 -8.33
C ARG A 73 38.83 33.21 -9.68
N ARG A 74 38.64 32.50 -10.80
CA ARG A 74 38.52 33.11 -12.14
C ARG A 74 37.36 34.11 -12.24
N ARG A 75 36.20 33.82 -11.64
CA ARG A 75 35.05 34.74 -11.58
C ARG A 75 35.38 35.99 -10.77
N ALA A 76 36.02 35.84 -9.60
CA ALA A 76 36.47 36.96 -8.78
C ALA A 76 37.56 37.81 -9.47
N GLU A 77 38.48 37.19 -10.21
CA GLU A 77 39.48 37.89 -11.04
C GLU A 77 38.82 38.69 -12.18
N LEU A 78 37.83 38.11 -12.86
CA LEU A 78 37.04 38.80 -13.90
C LEU A 78 36.22 39.95 -13.31
N GLU A 79 35.55 39.77 -12.17
CA GLU A 79 34.85 40.85 -11.46
C GLU A 79 35.79 41.97 -11.02
N ALA A 80 36.97 41.63 -10.48
CA ALA A 80 37.97 42.61 -10.07
C ALA A 80 38.54 43.37 -11.28
N ARG A 81 38.66 42.71 -12.44
CA ARG A 81 39.02 43.35 -13.70
C ARG A 81 37.92 44.28 -14.21
N ILE A 82 36.66 43.84 -14.25
CA ILE A 82 35.52 44.65 -14.67
C ILE A 82 35.41 45.90 -13.78
N LYS A 83 35.51 45.75 -12.45
CA LYS A 83 35.48 46.88 -11.51
C LYS A 83 36.61 47.90 -11.75
N ARG A 84 37.79 47.46 -12.20
CA ARG A 84 38.89 48.36 -12.61
C ARG A 84 38.60 49.05 -13.95
N GLU A 85 38.11 48.32 -14.94
CA GLU A 85 37.75 48.88 -16.26
C GLU A 85 36.58 49.88 -16.13
N GLU A 86 35.64 49.63 -15.21
CA GLU A 86 34.58 50.57 -14.81
C GLU A 86 35.13 51.81 -14.08
N GLN A 87 36.07 51.64 -13.14
CA GLN A 87 36.74 52.74 -12.43
C GLN A 87 37.50 53.64 -13.42
N GLU A 88 38.34 53.06 -14.28
CA GLU A 88 39.01 53.80 -15.36
C GLU A 88 38.02 54.51 -16.28
N ALA A 89 36.89 53.88 -16.62
CA ALA A 89 35.85 54.52 -17.43
C ALA A 89 35.17 55.69 -16.70
N THR A 90 35.00 55.63 -15.38
CA THR A 90 34.51 56.77 -14.59
C THR A 90 35.54 57.89 -14.49
N GLU A 91 36.81 57.58 -14.21
CA GLU A 91 37.90 58.57 -14.15
C GLU A 91 38.08 59.30 -15.49
N ARG A 92 38.04 58.58 -16.62
CA ARG A 92 38.09 59.17 -17.97
C ARG A 92 36.91 60.12 -18.21
N ARG A 93 35.68 59.71 -17.87
CA ARG A 93 34.48 60.56 -17.98
C ARG A 93 34.55 61.80 -17.07
N GLU A 94 35.16 61.70 -15.91
CA GLU A 94 35.37 62.84 -15.01
C GLU A 94 36.47 63.79 -15.52
N ALA A 95 37.56 63.26 -16.08
CA ALA A 95 38.59 64.04 -16.77
C ALA A 95 38.03 64.77 -18.01
N GLU A 96 37.19 64.10 -18.82
CA GLU A 96 36.46 64.71 -19.95
C GLU A 96 35.53 65.83 -19.47
N ARG A 97 34.74 65.60 -18.41
CA ARG A 97 33.87 66.63 -17.80
C ARG A 97 34.68 67.81 -17.27
N ALA A 98 35.82 67.56 -16.61
CA ALA A 98 36.72 68.60 -16.11
C ALA A 98 37.34 69.41 -17.26
N HIS A 99 37.76 68.76 -18.35
CA HIS A 99 38.27 69.40 -19.55
C HIS A 99 37.20 70.27 -20.23
N MET A 100 35.98 69.73 -20.43
CA MET A 100 34.86 70.48 -21.00
C MET A 100 34.45 71.67 -20.12
N ALA A 101 34.45 71.51 -18.79
CA ALA A 101 34.21 72.60 -17.85
C ALA A 101 35.35 73.65 -17.87
N PHE A 102 36.60 73.25 -18.07
CA PHE A 102 37.72 74.16 -18.25
C PHE A 102 37.61 74.94 -19.56
N CYS A 103 37.32 74.28 -20.68
CA CYS A 103 37.10 74.94 -21.97
C CYS A 103 35.92 75.90 -21.92
N ALA A 104 34.77 75.50 -21.35
CA ALA A 104 33.63 76.38 -21.15
C ALA A 104 33.97 77.61 -20.28
N LYS A 105 34.76 77.45 -19.20
CA LYS A 105 35.26 78.59 -18.40
C LYS A 105 36.19 79.49 -19.19
N LYS A 106 37.14 78.93 -19.96
CA LYS A 106 38.07 79.65 -20.84
C LYS A 106 37.30 80.47 -21.89
N ASP A 107 36.33 79.86 -22.57
CA ASP A 107 35.50 80.51 -23.58
C ASP A 107 34.56 81.57 -22.97
N LEU A 108 34.04 81.34 -21.76
CA LEU A 108 33.30 82.33 -20.99
C LEU A 108 34.17 83.56 -20.64
N ILE A 109 35.43 83.36 -20.23
CA ILE A 109 36.38 84.45 -19.96
C ILE A 109 36.72 85.21 -21.24
N LEU A 110 37.03 84.50 -22.33
CA LEU A 110 37.32 85.06 -23.65
C LEU A 110 36.13 85.87 -24.22
N GLY A 111 34.90 85.43 -23.94
CA GLY A 111 33.67 86.09 -24.39
C GLY A 111 33.16 87.21 -23.47
N LYS A 112 33.47 87.18 -22.16
CA LYS A 112 33.00 88.20 -21.20
C LYS A 112 34.03 89.29 -20.89
N SER A 113 35.33 89.01 -20.90
CA SER A 113 36.36 90.01 -20.60
C SER A 113 36.40 91.13 -21.66
N ASP A 114 36.07 92.34 -21.25
CA ASP A 114 36.13 93.52 -22.12
C ASP A 114 37.57 93.93 -22.47
N GLU A 115 38.55 93.57 -21.64
CA GLU A 115 39.97 93.72 -21.97
C GLU A 115 40.36 92.81 -23.14
N ILE A 116 39.92 91.55 -23.14
CA ILE A 116 40.16 90.62 -24.25
C ILE A 116 39.42 91.08 -25.52
N LYS A 117 38.22 91.66 -25.41
CA LYS A 117 37.53 92.27 -26.56
C LYS A 117 38.28 93.49 -27.11
N ARG A 118 38.83 94.35 -26.26
CA ARG A 118 39.67 95.49 -26.66
C ARG A 118 40.95 95.01 -27.36
N LEU A 119 41.62 93.99 -26.82
CA LEU A 119 42.81 93.39 -27.44
C LEU A 119 42.50 92.75 -28.80
N ARG A 120 41.37 92.03 -28.94
CA ARG A 120 40.93 91.49 -30.24
C ARG A 120 40.70 92.59 -31.27
N ARG A 121 39.97 93.66 -30.91
CA ARG A 121 39.76 94.82 -31.79
C ARG A 121 41.07 95.49 -32.16
N ALA A 122 41.97 95.72 -31.20
CA ALA A 122 43.29 96.29 -31.47
C ALA A 122 44.15 95.40 -32.41
N ILE A 123 44.00 94.08 -32.35
CA ILE A 123 44.64 93.14 -33.29
C ILE A 123 43.98 93.21 -34.67
N GLU A 124 42.65 93.27 -34.76
CA GLU A 124 41.90 93.42 -36.02
C GLU A 124 42.20 94.79 -36.70
N GLU A 125 42.29 95.85 -35.90
CA GLU A 125 42.74 97.20 -36.28
C GLU A 125 44.21 97.20 -36.74
N ALA A 126 45.11 96.47 -36.06
CA ALA A 126 46.51 96.36 -36.47
C ALA A 126 46.68 95.53 -37.77
N ILE A 127 45.89 94.46 -37.95
CA ILE A 127 45.87 93.65 -39.18
C ILE A 127 45.36 94.47 -40.36
N SER A 128 44.25 95.20 -40.18
CA SER A 128 43.68 96.06 -41.23
C SER A 128 44.55 97.29 -41.52
N ALA A 129 45.18 97.90 -40.51
CA ALA A 129 46.17 98.96 -40.71
C ALA A 129 47.40 98.46 -41.49
N LYS A 130 47.88 97.23 -41.22
CA LYS A 130 48.97 96.60 -41.99
C LYS A 130 48.55 96.30 -43.44
N ALA A 131 47.33 95.83 -43.66
CA ALA A 131 46.79 95.61 -45.01
C ALA A 131 46.69 96.93 -45.80
N ASN A 132 46.15 97.98 -45.16
CA ASN A 132 46.04 99.32 -45.74
C ASN A 132 47.43 99.92 -46.05
N ALA A 133 48.42 99.73 -45.16
CA ALA A 133 49.79 100.18 -45.40
C ALA A 133 50.38 99.54 -46.68
N LEU A 134 50.30 98.20 -46.79
CA LEU A 134 50.76 97.45 -47.98
C LEU A 134 50.05 97.92 -49.25
N TRP A 135 48.73 98.11 -49.19
CA TRP A 135 47.94 98.63 -50.31
C TRP A 135 48.36 100.06 -50.73
N THR A 136 48.65 100.95 -49.78
CA THR A 136 49.17 102.29 -50.12
C THR A 136 50.60 102.27 -50.66
N GLU A 137 51.45 101.32 -50.25
CA GLU A 137 52.76 101.11 -50.87
C GLU A 137 52.64 100.62 -52.31
N GLU A 138 51.75 99.66 -52.58
CA GLU A 138 51.48 99.16 -53.92
C GLU A 138 50.95 100.26 -54.84
N HIS A 139 49.97 101.06 -54.37
CA HIS A 139 49.49 102.22 -55.12
C HIS A 139 50.57 103.29 -55.34
N ARG A 140 51.48 103.52 -54.39
CA ARG A 140 52.65 104.41 -54.60
C ARG A 140 53.62 103.88 -55.66
N ARG A 141 53.91 102.57 -55.66
CA ARG A 141 54.75 101.92 -56.68
C ARG A 141 54.12 102.02 -58.07
N ASN A 142 52.82 101.76 -58.16
CA ASN A 142 52.06 101.87 -59.41
C ASN A 142 51.99 103.32 -59.92
N ALA A 143 51.82 104.31 -59.03
CA ALA A 143 51.86 105.73 -59.39
C ALA A 143 53.26 106.17 -59.86
N ALA A 144 54.33 105.72 -59.19
CA ALA A 144 55.71 106.01 -59.59
C ALA A 144 56.09 105.35 -60.94
N ALA A 145 55.57 104.14 -61.21
CA ALA A 145 55.70 103.52 -62.52
C ALA A 145 54.98 104.36 -63.60
N ALA A 146 53.75 104.80 -63.34
CA ALA A 146 52.99 105.64 -64.27
C ALA A 146 53.67 107.00 -64.57
N THR A 147 54.21 107.69 -63.56
CA THR A 147 54.94 108.95 -63.79
C THR A 147 56.28 108.74 -64.50
N SER A 148 56.99 107.64 -64.23
CA SER A 148 58.20 107.29 -64.97
C SER A 148 57.94 106.97 -66.45
N ALA A 149 56.77 106.40 -66.78
CA ALA A 149 56.33 106.18 -68.16
C ALA A 149 55.97 107.50 -68.86
N ALA A 150 55.22 108.40 -68.20
CA ALA A 150 54.89 109.72 -68.74
C ALA A 150 56.15 110.55 -69.05
N LEU A 151 57.10 110.60 -68.11
CA LEU A 151 58.39 111.29 -68.27
C LEU A 151 59.32 110.64 -69.31
N ALA A 152 59.02 109.42 -69.78
CA ALA A 152 59.72 108.81 -70.91
C ALA A 152 59.12 109.27 -72.24
N CYS A 153 57.79 109.39 -72.34
CA CYS A 153 57.10 109.95 -73.52
C CYS A 153 57.47 111.42 -73.74
N GLU A 154 57.38 112.27 -72.71
CA GLU A 154 57.71 113.71 -72.82
C GLU A 154 59.15 113.95 -73.34
N LYS A 155 60.10 113.08 -72.98
CA LYS A 155 61.47 113.16 -73.50
C LYS A 155 61.57 112.82 -74.98
N GLN A 156 60.83 111.81 -75.44
CA GLN A 156 60.79 111.44 -76.86
C GLN A 156 60.15 112.55 -77.71
N GLU A 157 59.15 113.25 -77.16
CA GLU A 157 58.54 114.42 -77.81
C GLU A 157 59.52 115.61 -77.91
N ILE A 158 60.25 115.91 -76.83
CA ILE A 158 61.29 116.98 -76.83
C ILE A 158 62.46 116.63 -77.77
N GLU A 159 62.89 115.38 -77.82
CA GLU A 159 63.94 114.93 -78.74
C GLU A 159 63.51 115.08 -80.21
N ALA A 160 62.24 114.77 -80.54
CA ALA A 160 61.68 114.96 -81.87
C ALA A 160 61.56 116.45 -82.26
N GLU A 161 61.16 117.33 -81.34
CA GLU A 161 61.08 118.78 -81.61
C GLU A 161 62.48 119.39 -81.85
N MET A 162 63.49 118.93 -81.10
CA MET A 162 64.88 119.36 -81.28
C MET A 162 65.49 118.89 -82.61
N GLU A 163 65.01 117.79 -83.20
CA GLU A 163 65.37 117.43 -84.58
C GLU A 163 64.68 118.33 -85.62
N GLN A 164 63.44 118.76 -85.40
CA GLN A 164 62.74 119.65 -86.33
C GLN A 164 63.44 121.01 -86.42
N ARG A 165 63.76 121.64 -85.28
CA ARG A 165 64.43 122.95 -85.26
C ARG A 165 65.78 122.95 -85.98
N ARG A 166 66.56 121.86 -85.88
CA ARG A 166 67.82 121.69 -86.64
C ARG A 166 67.62 121.74 -88.16
N ARG A 167 66.52 121.16 -88.67
CA ARG A 167 66.16 121.17 -90.10
C ARG A 167 65.69 122.55 -90.56
N GLU A 168 65.17 123.38 -89.66
CA GLU A 168 64.75 124.76 -89.94
C GLU A 168 65.94 125.74 -89.99
N ASP A 169 66.90 125.61 -89.07
CA ASP A 169 68.14 126.42 -89.07
C ASP A 169 68.97 126.22 -90.37
N GLU A 170 69.06 124.98 -90.86
CA GLU A 170 69.75 124.65 -92.13
C GLU A 170 69.12 125.35 -93.35
N ALA A 171 67.80 125.56 -93.34
CA ALA A 171 67.09 126.21 -94.45
C ALA A 171 67.36 127.72 -94.55
N LEU A 172 67.78 128.37 -93.45
CA LEU A 172 67.94 129.83 -93.37
C LEU A 172 69.28 130.29 -93.97
N MET A 173 70.34 129.49 -93.80
CA MET A 173 71.68 129.76 -94.32
C MET A 173 71.78 129.79 -95.86
N LEU A 174 70.82 129.19 -96.57
CA LEU A 174 70.79 129.16 -98.04
C LEU A 174 70.39 130.49 -98.70
N ARG A 175 69.82 131.45 -97.95
CA ARG A 175 69.20 132.67 -98.52
C ARG A 175 70.13 133.87 -98.69
N LEU A 176 71.37 133.82 -98.21
CA LEU A 176 72.26 135.00 -98.11
C LEU A 176 73.41 135.07 -99.14
N ARG A 177 73.47 134.17 -100.13
CA ARG A 177 74.73 133.89 -100.86
C ARG A 177 74.82 134.20 -102.35
N GLN A 178 73.81 134.83 -102.96
CA GLN A 178 73.86 135.26 -104.37
C GLN A 178 73.22 136.64 -104.58
N GLN A 179 74.08 137.66 -104.62
CA GLN A 179 73.76 139.07 -104.92
C GLN A 179 73.69 139.33 -106.45
N GLU A 180 73.53 140.60 -106.83
CA GLU A 180 74.05 141.17 -108.09
C GLU A 180 73.65 140.50 -109.43
N GLU A 181 72.34 140.48 -109.65
CA GLU A 181 71.60 140.91 -110.86
C GLU A 181 72.06 140.56 -112.31
N GLU A 182 73.33 140.45 -112.68
CA GLU A 182 73.76 140.45 -114.08
C GLU A 182 73.85 139.07 -114.76
N GLN A 183 73.94 137.96 -114.02
CA GLN A 183 73.85 136.62 -114.62
C GLN A 183 72.46 136.29 -115.19
N ARG A 184 71.45 137.15 -114.99
CA ARG A 184 70.02 136.88 -115.19
C ARG A 184 69.61 136.34 -116.57
N ARG A 185 70.35 136.59 -117.66
CA ARG A 185 69.98 136.13 -119.02
C ARG A 185 70.48 134.71 -119.36
N VAL A 186 71.76 134.40 -119.12
CA VAL A 186 72.28 133.02 -119.25
C VAL A 186 71.62 132.10 -118.22
N ILE A 187 71.22 132.66 -117.08
CA ILE A 187 70.44 131.96 -116.06
C ILE A 187 69.05 131.52 -116.56
N GLU A 188 68.44 132.09 -117.61
CA GLU A 188 67.08 131.67 -118.01
C GLU A 188 67.04 130.34 -118.77
N GLU A 189 67.97 130.08 -119.68
CA GLU A 189 68.13 128.77 -120.31
C GLU A 189 68.60 127.72 -119.28
N MET A 190 69.53 128.11 -118.40
CA MET A 190 69.95 127.29 -117.27
C MET A 190 68.84 127.09 -116.21
N ARG A 191 67.86 128.00 -116.10
CA ARG A 191 66.64 127.85 -115.27
C ARG A 191 65.67 126.90 -115.92
N ALA A 192 65.50 126.89 -117.24
CA ALA A 192 64.68 125.87 -117.90
C ALA A 192 65.27 124.46 -117.63
N ALA A 193 66.58 124.29 -117.83
CA ALA A 193 67.27 123.04 -117.53
C ALA A 193 67.26 122.68 -116.03
N ARG A 194 67.47 123.64 -115.12
CA ARG A 194 67.42 123.42 -113.68
C ARG A 194 66.00 123.25 -113.14
N ALA A 195 64.98 123.86 -113.72
CA ALA A 195 63.58 123.66 -113.34
C ALA A 195 63.09 122.30 -113.82
N ALA A 196 63.51 121.84 -115.01
CA ALA A 196 63.27 120.47 -115.44
C ALA A 196 63.96 119.45 -114.52
N ARG A 197 65.21 119.71 -114.09
CA ARG A 197 65.90 118.86 -113.11
C ARG A 197 65.27 118.92 -111.72
N VAL A 198 65.00 120.10 -111.16
CA VAL A 198 64.36 120.25 -109.84
C VAL A 198 62.92 119.73 -109.85
N ALA A 199 62.20 119.78 -110.98
CA ALA A 199 60.90 119.12 -111.11
C ALA A 199 61.04 117.59 -111.16
N ALA A 200 62.03 117.05 -111.88
CA ALA A 200 62.33 115.62 -111.89
C ALA A 200 62.81 115.13 -110.50
N GLU A 201 63.73 115.84 -109.86
CA GLU A 201 64.22 115.61 -108.51
C GLU A 201 63.09 115.74 -107.47
N ALA A 202 62.14 116.67 -107.63
CA ALA A 202 60.96 116.78 -106.77
C ALA A 202 59.90 115.71 -107.06
N GLU A 203 59.80 115.18 -108.29
CA GLU A 203 58.99 114.00 -108.59
C GLU A 203 59.65 112.73 -108.05
N GLU A 204 60.97 112.58 -108.15
CA GLU A 204 61.72 111.48 -107.55
C GLU A 204 61.65 111.53 -106.02
N GLN A 205 61.81 112.69 -105.41
CA GLN A 205 61.58 112.90 -103.97
C GLN A 205 60.14 112.53 -103.58
N LYS A 206 59.12 113.00 -104.31
CA LYS A 206 57.72 112.60 -104.06
C LYS A 206 57.49 111.09 -104.23
N ARG A 207 58.15 110.43 -105.20
CA ARG A 207 58.08 108.98 -105.38
C ARG A 207 58.79 108.23 -104.24
N VAL A 208 59.91 108.75 -103.73
CA VAL A 208 60.64 108.22 -102.57
C VAL A 208 59.84 108.44 -101.29
N GLU A 209 59.26 109.62 -101.07
CA GLU A 209 58.34 109.90 -99.96
C GLU A 209 57.11 109.00 -100.00
N GLN A 210 56.49 108.84 -101.17
CA GLN A 210 55.37 107.92 -101.36
C GLN A 210 55.76 106.47 -101.09
N ALA A 211 56.94 106.02 -101.55
CA ALA A 211 57.46 104.68 -101.27
C ALA A 211 57.79 104.47 -99.79
N LEU A 212 58.35 105.48 -99.10
CA LEU A 212 58.62 105.44 -97.66
C LEU A 212 57.34 105.44 -96.84
N VAL A 213 56.33 106.24 -97.21
CA VAL A 213 55.01 106.24 -96.59
C VAL A 213 54.27 104.92 -96.85
N GLN A 214 54.36 104.36 -98.06
CA GLN A 214 53.81 103.03 -98.37
C GLN A 214 54.51 101.95 -97.55
N ALA A 215 55.84 101.91 -97.49
CA ALA A 215 56.60 100.97 -96.67
C ALA A 215 56.31 101.11 -95.18
N ALA A 216 56.13 102.33 -94.67
CA ALA A 216 55.74 102.57 -93.27
C ALA A 216 54.31 102.10 -92.97
N VAL A 217 53.36 102.32 -93.90
CA VAL A 217 51.98 101.83 -93.78
C VAL A 217 51.94 100.30 -93.88
N GLU A 218 52.69 99.68 -94.80
CA GLU A 218 52.83 98.23 -94.92
C GLU A 218 53.46 97.62 -93.67
N ALA A 219 54.50 98.24 -93.10
CA ALA A 219 55.11 97.81 -91.84
C ALA A 219 54.11 97.89 -90.67
N ALA A 220 53.37 99.00 -90.51
CA ALA A 220 52.36 99.14 -89.47
C ALA A 220 51.17 98.17 -89.65
N LEU A 221 50.78 97.88 -90.90
CA LEU A 221 49.76 96.86 -91.20
C LEU A 221 50.28 95.44 -90.90
N ALA A 222 51.54 95.14 -91.23
CA ALA A 222 52.18 93.86 -90.93
C ALA A 222 52.35 93.64 -89.42
N GLU A 223 52.79 94.65 -88.67
CA GLU A 223 52.88 94.59 -87.21
C GLU A 223 51.49 94.41 -86.57
N ARG A 224 50.48 95.15 -87.05
CA ARG A 224 49.10 94.99 -86.59
C ARG A 224 48.52 93.61 -86.93
N ALA A 225 48.88 93.04 -88.09
CA ALA A 225 48.51 91.68 -88.47
C ALA A 225 49.20 90.63 -87.57
N ALA A 226 50.51 90.78 -87.31
CA ALA A 226 51.26 89.92 -86.40
C ALA A 226 50.72 90.00 -84.95
N ALA A 227 50.38 91.20 -84.46
CA ALA A 227 49.75 91.39 -83.15
C ALA A 227 48.34 90.78 -83.06
N LEU A 228 47.57 90.75 -84.17
CA LEU A 228 46.30 90.04 -84.25
C LEU A 228 46.49 88.52 -84.29
N GLN A 229 47.44 88.01 -85.07
CA GLN A 229 47.81 86.59 -85.09
C GLN A 229 48.28 86.12 -83.71
N ALA A 230 49.15 86.87 -83.02
CA ALA A 230 49.61 86.56 -81.67
C ALA A 230 48.48 86.55 -80.63
N LYS A 231 47.43 87.36 -80.82
CA LYS A 231 46.21 87.30 -80.00
C LYS A 231 45.31 86.11 -80.35
N GLN A 232 45.29 85.69 -81.62
CA GLN A 232 44.55 84.50 -82.07
C GLN A 232 45.23 83.21 -81.60
N THR A 233 46.55 83.08 -81.72
CA THR A 233 47.30 81.89 -81.25
C THR A 233 47.22 81.77 -79.73
N ARG A 234 47.38 82.86 -78.95
CA ARG A 234 47.14 82.84 -77.49
C ARG A 234 45.71 82.43 -77.13
N ARG A 235 44.70 82.83 -77.91
CA ARG A 235 43.31 82.33 -77.72
C ARG A 235 43.18 80.85 -78.05
N GLN A 236 43.83 80.36 -79.10
CA GLN A 236 43.82 78.94 -79.47
C GLN A 236 44.51 78.09 -78.40
N GLN A 237 45.67 78.53 -77.89
CA GLN A 237 46.37 77.91 -76.77
C GLN A 237 45.46 77.84 -75.53
N LEU A 238 44.89 78.96 -75.08
CA LEU A 238 43.97 78.96 -73.93
C LEU A 238 42.74 78.06 -74.12
N ILE A 239 42.28 77.85 -75.36
CA ILE A 239 41.18 76.91 -75.69
C ILE A 239 41.68 75.45 -75.68
N GLN A 240 42.94 75.19 -76.06
CA GLN A 240 43.58 73.88 -75.94
C GLN A 240 43.83 73.54 -74.46
N ASP A 241 44.48 74.43 -73.71
CA ASP A 241 44.73 74.29 -72.26
C ASP A 241 43.43 73.99 -71.48
N GLN A 242 42.33 74.70 -71.80
CA GLN A 242 41.01 74.45 -71.19
C GLN A 242 40.41 73.09 -71.56
N ARG A 243 40.59 72.63 -72.81
CA ARG A 243 40.13 71.30 -73.24
C ARG A 243 40.94 70.20 -72.56
N GLU A 244 42.26 70.31 -72.56
CA GLU A 244 43.16 69.36 -71.90
C GLU A 244 42.88 69.27 -70.40
N PHE A 245 42.67 70.40 -69.71
CA PHE A 245 42.28 70.41 -68.31
C PHE A 245 40.92 69.75 -68.05
N VAL A 246 39.92 69.98 -68.92
CA VAL A 246 38.60 69.33 -68.82
C VAL A 246 38.70 67.82 -69.10
N GLU A 247 39.49 67.40 -70.07
CA GLU A 247 39.75 65.98 -70.37
C GLU A 247 40.51 65.28 -69.24
N GLN A 248 41.58 65.89 -68.71
CA GLN A 248 42.32 65.37 -67.56
C GLN A 248 41.40 65.21 -66.34
N ARG A 249 40.54 66.21 -66.08
CA ARG A 249 39.53 66.15 -65.01
C ARG A 249 38.48 65.06 -65.26
N ALA A 250 38.03 64.87 -66.50
CA ALA A 250 37.10 63.81 -66.85
C ALA A 250 37.72 62.41 -66.62
N ARG A 251 38.94 62.19 -67.11
CA ARG A 251 39.70 60.94 -66.91
C ARG A 251 39.93 60.65 -65.42
N ALA A 252 40.31 61.66 -64.62
CA ALA A 252 40.46 61.51 -63.18
C ALA A 252 39.15 61.14 -62.45
N ILE A 253 38.00 61.65 -62.93
CA ILE A 253 36.67 61.28 -62.41
C ILE A 253 36.27 59.86 -62.81
N GLU A 254 36.65 59.40 -64.01
CA GLU A 254 36.42 58.02 -64.44
C GLU A 254 37.33 57.01 -63.73
N GLU A 255 38.62 57.34 -63.54
CA GLU A 255 39.54 56.56 -62.71
C GLU A 255 39.07 56.44 -61.25
N ALA A 256 38.55 57.53 -60.66
CA ALA A 256 37.96 57.48 -59.33
C ALA A 256 36.78 56.51 -59.28
N LYS A 257 35.79 56.67 -60.18
CA LYS A 257 34.62 55.76 -60.26
C LYS A 257 35.00 54.30 -60.50
N LEU A 258 36.08 54.03 -61.24
CA LEU A 258 36.57 52.67 -61.45
C LEU A 258 37.16 52.08 -60.16
N ARG A 259 37.90 52.87 -59.37
CA ARG A 259 38.42 52.46 -58.06
C ARG A 259 37.29 52.27 -57.05
N ASP A 260 36.35 53.20 -56.97
CA ASP A 260 35.15 53.08 -56.12
C ASP A 260 34.39 51.77 -56.43
N ALA A 261 34.18 51.49 -57.73
CA ALA A 261 33.52 50.26 -58.18
C ALA A 261 34.37 48.97 -58.01
N GLU A 262 35.69 49.07 -57.81
CA GLU A 262 36.55 47.95 -57.45
C GLU A 262 36.58 47.71 -55.93
N GLU A 263 36.56 48.78 -55.13
CA GLU A 263 36.40 48.70 -53.67
C GLU A 263 35.02 48.14 -53.29
N ASP A 264 33.93 48.60 -53.92
CA ASP A 264 32.59 48.00 -53.78
C ASP A 264 32.58 46.49 -54.08
N ARG A 265 33.31 46.06 -55.13
CA ARG A 265 33.43 44.63 -55.49
C ARG A 265 34.26 43.84 -54.47
N LEU A 266 35.23 44.46 -53.80
CA LEU A 266 36.00 43.84 -52.72
C LEU A 266 35.16 43.73 -51.45
N ILE A 267 34.40 44.77 -51.10
CA ILE A 267 33.43 44.77 -49.99
C ILE A 267 32.40 43.65 -50.20
N GLN A 268 31.72 43.60 -51.35
CA GLN A 268 30.73 42.57 -51.67
C GLN A 268 31.30 41.14 -51.68
N ARG A 269 32.60 40.95 -51.93
CA ARG A 269 33.27 39.63 -51.81
C ARG A 269 33.49 39.27 -50.35
N TYR A 270 34.00 40.21 -49.56
CA TYR A 270 34.24 40.03 -48.13
C TYR A 270 32.94 39.79 -47.35
N GLU A 271 31.87 40.52 -47.67
CA GLU A 271 30.53 40.30 -47.12
C GLU A 271 30.04 38.87 -47.40
N LYS A 272 30.11 38.41 -48.66
CA LYS A 272 29.72 37.04 -49.03
C LYS A 272 30.56 35.96 -48.36
N GLU A 273 31.86 36.21 -48.13
CA GLU A 273 32.69 35.32 -47.32
C GLU A 273 32.25 35.28 -45.85
N GLN A 274 31.85 36.41 -45.26
CA GLN A 274 31.35 36.45 -43.89
C GLN A 274 29.96 35.80 -43.77
N GLU A 275 29.06 36.05 -44.72
CA GLU A 275 27.77 35.36 -44.83
C GLU A 275 27.95 33.84 -44.95
N ALA A 276 28.87 33.37 -45.78
CA ALA A 276 29.20 31.95 -45.90
C ALA A 276 29.71 31.37 -44.58
N ARG A 277 30.67 32.04 -43.91
CA ARG A 277 31.20 31.61 -42.60
C ARG A 277 30.14 31.60 -41.50
N LEU A 278 29.16 32.52 -41.55
CA LEU A 278 28.01 32.55 -40.64
C LEU A 278 27.02 31.42 -40.95
N ALA A 279 26.74 31.15 -42.23
CA ALA A 279 25.89 30.06 -42.67
C ALA A 279 26.48 28.68 -42.31
N GLU A 280 27.80 28.49 -42.47
CA GLU A 280 28.50 27.27 -42.02
C GLU A 280 28.39 27.06 -40.51
N ARG A 281 28.57 28.12 -39.72
CA ARG A 281 28.39 28.08 -38.25
C ARG A 281 26.95 27.74 -37.87
N ALA A 282 25.96 28.34 -38.52
CA ALA A 282 24.55 28.05 -38.30
C ALA A 282 24.20 26.59 -38.68
N ALA A 283 24.70 26.10 -39.81
CA ALA A 283 24.53 24.71 -40.25
C ALA A 283 25.20 23.71 -39.28
N MET A 284 26.38 24.04 -38.74
CA MET A 284 27.06 23.23 -37.73
C MET A 284 26.29 23.21 -36.40
N GLN A 285 25.74 24.35 -35.96
CA GLN A 285 24.86 24.42 -34.79
C GLN A 285 23.55 23.62 -35.00
N GLN A 286 22.95 23.67 -36.19
CA GLN A 286 21.78 22.84 -36.53
C GLN A 286 22.10 21.35 -36.51
N ARG A 287 23.28 20.92 -36.99
CA ARG A 287 23.73 19.51 -36.86
C ARG A 287 23.88 19.10 -35.39
N GLN A 288 24.55 19.91 -34.57
CA GLN A 288 24.67 19.65 -33.13
C GLN A 288 23.32 19.62 -32.41
N ALA A 289 22.34 20.44 -32.84
CA ALA A 289 20.97 20.38 -32.32
C ALA A 289 20.27 19.08 -32.72
N ALA A 290 20.36 18.65 -33.99
CA ALA A 290 19.80 17.39 -34.45
C ALA A 290 20.46 16.16 -33.78
N GLU A 291 21.77 16.20 -33.52
CA GLU A 291 22.50 15.19 -32.75
C GLU A 291 21.97 15.12 -31.32
N ARG A 292 21.83 16.25 -30.62
CA ARG A 292 21.23 16.32 -29.26
C ARG A 292 19.80 15.80 -29.24
N ASP A 293 18.97 16.19 -30.20
CA ASP A 293 17.60 15.69 -30.34
C ASP A 293 17.57 14.16 -30.56
N SER A 294 18.52 13.61 -31.32
CA SER A 294 18.60 12.17 -31.54
C SER A 294 18.99 11.42 -30.26
N LEU A 295 19.92 11.96 -29.47
CA LEU A 295 20.31 11.43 -28.15
C LEU A 295 19.15 11.52 -27.14
N LEU A 296 18.41 12.64 -27.12
CA LEU A 296 17.23 12.81 -26.27
C LEU A 296 16.11 11.83 -26.64
N ARG A 297 15.90 11.56 -27.93
CA ARG A 297 14.96 10.53 -28.41
C ARG A 297 15.41 9.12 -28.04
N ALA A 298 16.71 8.82 -28.10
CA ALA A 298 17.25 7.53 -27.66
C ALA A 298 17.03 7.33 -26.15
N LEU A 299 17.40 8.31 -25.32
CA LEU A 299 17.16 8.29 -23.86
C LEU A 299 15.67 8.15 -23.52
N ALA A 300 14.78 8.83 -24.24
CA ALA A 300 13.33 8.68 -24.06
C ALA A 300 12.83 7.26 -24.41
N GLN A 301 13.39 6.63 -25.45
CA GLN A 301 13.09 5.24 -25.79
C GLN A 301 13.65 4.25 -24.76
N GLU A 302 14.84 4.47 -24.22
CA GLU A 302 15.41 3.64 -23.15
C GLU A 302 14.59 3.76 -21.85
N LEU A 303 14.15 4.97 -21.49
CA LEU A 303 13.25 5.20 -20.35
C LEU A 303 11.91 4.50 -20.54
N ALA A 304 11.29 4.61 -21.72
CA ALA A 304 10.04 3.91 -22.04
C ALA A 304 10.20 2.38 -22.05
N GLN A 305 11.34 1.86 -22.51
CA GLN A 305 11.66 0.43 -22.38
C GLN A 305 11.88 0.01 -20.92
N SER A 306 12.51 0.86 -20.09
CA SER A 306 12.74 0.62 -18.67
C SER A 306 11.41 0.59 -17.89
N GLN A 307 10.50 1.52 -18.17
CA GLN A 307 9.13 1.54 -17.65
C GLN A 307 8.39 0.26 -18.03
N ARG A 308 8.34 -0.12 -19.32
CA ARG A 308 7.73 -1.38 -19.79
C ARG A 308 8.34 -2.65 -19.18
N ARG A 309 9.62 -2.62 -18.79
CA ARG A 309 10.26 -3.72 -18.05
C ARG A 309 9.84 -3.75 -16.57
N ARG A 310 9.63 -2.60 -15.93
CA ARG A 310 9.10 -2.50 -14.55
C ARG A 310 7.64 -2.93 -14.50
N GLU A 311 6.80 -2.39 -15.39
CA GLU A 311 5.38 -2.76 -15.56
C GLU A 311 5.24 -4.28 -15.66
N ARG A 312 5.99 -4.94 -16.57
CA ARG A 312 5.98 -6.41 -16.70
C ARG A 312 6.48 -7.17 -15.47
N LEU A 313 7.44 -6.63 -14.71
CA LEU A 313 7.90 -7.25 -13.46
C LEU A 313 6.86 -7.07 -12.34
N GLU A 314 6.06 -6.01 -12.38
CA GLU A 314 4.97 -5.76 -11.45
C GLU A 314 3.74 -6.62 -11.81
N GLU A 315 3.38 -6.75 -13.09
CA GLU A 315 2.42 -7.72 -13.63
C GLU A 315 2.78 -9.16 -13.19
N LEU A 316 4.04 -9.57 -13.36
CA LEU A 316 4.52 -10.89 -12.95
C LEU A 316 4.49 -11.09 -11.43
N ARG A 317 4.77 -10.04 -10.63
CA ARG A 317 4.63 -10.09 -9.16
C ARG A 317 3.17 -10.24 -8.74
N ILE A 318 2.24 -9.53 -9.40
CA ILE A 318 0.80 -9.63 -9.13
C ILE A 318 0.29 -11.02 -9.51
N ALA A 319 0.67 -11.54 -10.68
CA ALA A 319 0.29 -12.88 -11.12
C ALA A 319 0.85 -13.98 -10.18
N LEU A 320 2.09 -13.84 -9.72
CA LEU A 320 2.73 -14.79 -8.80
C LEU A 320 2.14 -14.70 -7.38
N ALA A 321 1.73 -13.51 -6.93
CA ALA A 321 0.96 -13.35 -5.68
C ALA A 321 -0.44 -13.98 -5.78
N ALA A 322 -1.16 -13.76 -6.89
CA ALA A 322 -2.46 -14.37 -7.15
C ALA A 322 -2.39 -15.90 -7.18
N ALA A 323 -1.36 -16.47 -7.83
CA ALA A 323 -1.12 -17.91 -7.83
C ALA A 323 -0.82 -18.47 -6.42
N TYR A 324 -0.12 -17.72 -5.55
CA TYR A 324 0.07 -18.10 -4.14
C TYR A 324 -1.22 -18.00 -3.33
N GLU A 325 -2.10 -17.03 -3.59
CA GLU A 325 -3.42 -16.95 -2.97
C GLU A 325 -4.33 -18.09 -3.41
N GLU A 326 -4.33 -18.43 -4.70
CA GLU A 326 -5.08 -19.56 -5.26
C GLU A 326 -4.58 -20.90 -4.67
N GLN A 327 -3.26 -21.11 -4.64
CA GLN A 327 -2.67 -22.30 -4.00
C GLN A 327 -3.02 -22.39 -2.51
N ARG A 328 -3.03 -21.27 -1.78
CA ARG A 328 -3.48 -21.24 -0.37
C ARG A 328 -4.95 -21.53 -0.18
N ARG A 329 -5.83 -21.12 -1.12
CA ARG A 329 -7.25 -21.47 -1.09
C ARG A 329 -7.44 -22.96 -1.34
N LEU A 330 -6.78 -23.53 -2.34
CA LEU A 330 -6.81 -24.96 -2.62
C LEU A 330 -6.30 -25.77 -1.41
N GLN A 331 -5.20 -25.37 -0.77
CA GLN A 331 -4.72 -26.01 0.46
C GLN A 331 -5.70 -25.90 1.63
N ALA A 332 -6.38 -24.76 1.80
CA ALA A 332 -7.41 -24.61 2.82
C ALA A 332 -8.66 -25.45 2.52
N GLU A 333 -9.05 -25.59 1.25
CA GLU A 333 -10.14 -26.46 0.80
C GLU A 333 -9.80 -27.94 0.96
N GLU A 334 -8.55 -28.34 0.70
CA GLU A 334 -8.00 -29.69 0.98
C GLU A 334 -7.98 -30.00 2.48
N GLU A 335 -7.50 -29.07 3.32
CA GLU A 335 -7.54 -29.22 4.79
C GLU A 335 -8.98 -29.36 5.31
N ASP A 336 -9.89 -28.51 4.85
CA ASP A 336 -11.29 -28.57 5.26
C ASP A 336 -12.03 -29.79 4.68
N ALA A 337 -11.61 -30.33 3.53
CA ALA A 337 -12.09 -31.63 3.04
C ALA A 337 -11.59 -32.76 3.93
N ALA A 338 -10.29 -32.81 4.25
CA ALA A 338 -9.70 -33.81 5.14
C ALA A 338 -10.34 -33.78 6.54
N ARG A 339 -10.61 -32.60 7.10
CA ARG A 339 -11.37 -32.45 8.37
C ARG A 339 -12.80 -33.00 8.26
N LYS A 340 -13.51 -32.74 7.15
CA LYS A 340 -14.85 -33.31 6.91
C LYS A 340 -14.82 -34.83 6.77
N GLU A 341 -13.75 -35.40 6.23
CA GLU A 341 -13.55 -36.85 6.16
C GLU A 341 -13.18 -37.46 7.51
N GLN A 342 -12.34 -36.81 8.31
CA GLN A 342 -12.06 -37.19 9.70
C GLN A 342 -13.33 -37.20 10.55
N ILE A 343 -14.11 -36.13 10.54
CA ILE A 343 -15.40 -36.04 11.26
C ILE A 343 -16.38 -37.12 10.79
N ARG A 344 -16.40 -37.47 9.49
CA ARG A 344 -17.21 -38.60 8.97
C ARG A 344 -16.71 -39.95 9.47
N ALA A 345 -15.39 -40.16 9.56
CA ALA A 345 -14.80 -41.39 10.09
C ALA A 345 -15.07 -41.54 11.59
N GLU A 346 -14.90 -40.47 12.37
CA GLU A 346 -15.23 -40.39 13.80
C GLU A 346 -16.73 -40.69 14.03
N LEU A 347 -17.63 -40.08 13.26
CA LEU A 347 -19.07 -40.37 13.34
C LEU A 347 -19.39 -41.85 12.99
N GLN A 348 -18.68 -42.44 12.02
CA GLN A 348 -18.84 -43.87 11.69
C GLN A 348 -18.26 -44.80 12.78
N GLN A 349 -17.19 -44.40 13.45
CA GLN A 349 -16.63 -45.13 14.60
C GLN A 349 -17.58 -45.05 15.80
N ALA A 350 -17.98 -43.84 16.20
CA ALA A 350 -18.93 -43.63 17.28
C ALA A 350 -20.29 -44.32 17.04
N PHE A 351 -20.74 -44.42 15.78
CA PHE A 351 -21.96 -45.18 15.43
C PHE A 351 -21.77 -46.69 15.57
N LYS A 352 -20.60 -47.25 15.21
CA LYS A 352 -20.27 -48.67 15.44
C LYS A 352 -20.15 -48.95 16.94
N GLU A 353 -19.41 -48.15 17.67
CA GLU A 353 -19.29 -48.24 19.13
C GLU A 353 -20.66 -48.16 19.83
N ALA A 354 -21.56 -47.29 19.35
CA ALA A 354 -22.93 -47.22 19.84
C ALA A 354 -23.80 -48.45 19.47
N GLN A 355 -23.55 -49.10 18.34
CA GLN A 355 -24.19 -50.37 17.98
C GLN A 355 -23.64 -51.54 18.82
N GLU A 356 -22.32 -51.62 19.00
CA GLU A 356 -21.65 -52.63 19.81
C GLU A 356 -22.03 -52.51 21.29
N ALA A 357 -22.09 -51.28 21.84
CA ALA A 357 -22.56 -51.02 23.19
C ALA A 357 -24.07 -51.32 23.38
N ARG A 358 -24.89 -51.19 22.34
CA ARG A 358 -26.30 -51.64 22.37
C ARG A 358 -26.38 -53.17 22.36
N ALA A 359 -25.66 -53.84 21.47
CA ALA A 359 -25.62 -55.30 21.38
C ALA A 359 -25.09 -55.95 22.68
N ALA A 360 -24.08 -55.33 23.32
CA ALA A 360 -23.57 -55.75 24.61
C ALA A 360 -24.63 -55.63 25.73
N ARG A 361 -25.37 -54.52 25.80
CA ARG A 361 -26.48 -54.34 26.75
C ARG A 361 -27.62 -55.34 26.50
N GLU A 362 -27.99 -55.56 25.25
CA GLU A 362 -29.02 -56.53 24.84
C GLU A 362 -28.60 -57.97 25.19
N ALA A 363 -27.29 -58.28 25.13
CA ALA A 363 -26.74 -59.55 25.59
C ALA A 363 -26.72 -59.68 27.13
N GLU A 364 -26.39 -58.61 27.86
CA GLU A 364 -26.51 -58.56 29.33
C GLU A 364 -27.97 -58.72 29.80
N GLU A 365 -28.92 -58.07 29.12
CA GLU A 365 -30.34 -58.16 29.44
C GLU A 365 -30.87 -59.59 29.21
N ARG A 366 -30.52 -60.23 28.08
CA ARG A 366 -30.80 -61.66 27.84
C ARG A 366 -30.18 -62.57 28.91
N ALA A 367 -28.93 -62.32 29.31
CA ALA A 367 -28.28 -63.10 30.35
C ALA A 367 -29.00 -62.98 31.71
N ARG A 368 -29.43 -61.76 32.08
CA ARG A 368 -30.22 -61.49 33.30
C ARG A 368 -31.61 -62.12 33.24
N GLU A 369 -32.27 -62.12 32.09
CA GLU A 369 -33.52 -62.84 31.90
C GLU A 369 -33.34 -64.36 32.09
N ASP A 370 -32.29 -64.94 31.53
CA ASP A 370 -32.05 -66.39 31.61
C ASP A 370 -31.59 -66.82 33.01
N GLU A 371 -30.87 -65.97 33.76
CA GLU A 371 -30.68 -66.14 35.20
C GLU A 371 -32.01 -66.08 35.96
N TYR A 372 -32.90 -65.13 35.63
CA TYR A 372 -34.20 -64.99 36.29
C TYR A 372 -35.09 -66.22 36.03
N LYS A 373 -35.14 -66.72 34.79
CA LYS A 373 -35.84 -67.97 34.41
C LYS A 373 -35.28 -69.18 35.18
N ARG A 374 -33.96 -69.26 35.39
CA ARG A 374 -33.35 -70.33 36.22
C ARG A 374 -33.77 -70.23 37.68
N ARG A 375 -33.74 -69.04 38.29
CA ARG A 375 -34.17 -68.82 39.68
C ARG A 375 -35.64 -69.19 39.89
N GLN A 376 -36.54 -68.82 38.96
CA GLN A 376 -37.94 -69.27 39.01
C GLN A 376 -38.06 -70.81 38.97
N LEU A 377 -37.31 -71.49 38.09
CA LEU A 377 -37.32 -72.96 38.02
C LEU A 377 -36.73 -73.63 39.28
N GLU A 378 -35.79 -72.98 39.96
CA GLU A 378 -35.23 -73.42 41.24
C GLU A 378 -36.23 -73.19 42.39
N GLU A 379 -36.93 -72.05 42.41
CA GLU A 379 -38.04 -71.76 43.34
C GLU A 379 -39.20 -72.75 43.18
N TYR A 380 -39.58 -73.10 41.95
CA TYR A 380 -40.59 -74.14 41.69
C TYR A 380 -40.14 -75.53 42.19
N ARG A 381 -38.87 -75.90 42.02
CA ARG A 381 -38.33 -77.17 42.56
C ARG A 381 -38.31 -77.19 44.08
N LEU A 382 -37.88 -76.09 44.71
CA LEU A 382 -37.94 -75.93 46.17
C LEU A 382 -39.39 -76.01 46.69
N SER A 383 -40.35 -75.46 45.95
CA SER A 383 -41.78 -75.59 46.25
C SER A 383 -42.23 -77.06 46.19
N GLU A 384 -41.94 -77.79 45.11
CA GLU A 384 -42.26 -79.22 45.01
C GLU A 384 -41.59 -80.06 46.11
N GLU A 385 -40.35 -79.75 46.49
CA GLU A 385 -39.62 -80.44 47.55
C GLU A 385 -40.23 -80.17 48.93
N VAL A 386 -40.64 -78.92 49.21
CA VAL A 386 -41.37 -78.56 50.44
C VAL A 386 -42.76 -79.19 50.49
N GLU A 387 -43.48 -79.26 49.37
CA GLU A 387 -44.75 -80.00 49.30
C GLU A 387 -44.54 -81.49 49.55
N ARG A 388 -43.58 -82.14 48.87
CA ARG A 388 -43.24 -83.56 49.09
C ARG A 388 -42.79 -83.84 50.52
N ALA A 389 -42.07 -82.92 51.16
CA ALA A 389 -41.66 -83.03 52.57
C ALA A 389 -42.85 -82.90 53.53
N ASN A 390 -43.73 -81.92 53.32
CA ASN A 390 -44.95 -81.78 54.11
C ASN A 390 -45.90 -82.97 53.93
N ASP A 391 -46.01 -83.51 52.71
CA ASP A 391 -46.90 -84.63 52.42
C ASP A 391 -46.37 -85.95 53.04
N ARG A 392 -45.05 -86.15 53.06
CA ARG A 392 -44.41 -87.21 53.88
C ARG A 392 -44.70 -87.02 55.37
N ARG A 393 -44.44 -85.83 55.91
CA ARG A 393 -44.67 -85.50 57.32
C ARG A 393 -46.13 -85.67 57.74
N ARG A 394 -47.08 -85.39 56.83
CA ARG A 394 -48.52 -85.60 57.03
C ARG A 394 -48.89 -87.09 57.05
N ARG A 395 -48.27 -87.90 56.19
CA ARG A 395 -48.42 -89.38 56.21
C ARG A 395 -47.80 -89.99 57.46
N GLU A 396 -46.63 -89.51 57.88
CA GLU A 396 -45.95 -89.90 59.12
C GLU A 396 -46.80 -89.56 60.35
N LEU A 397 -47.37 -88.35 60.43
CA LEU A 397 -48.30 -87.95 61.49
C LEU A 397 -49.57 -88.81 61.51
N MET A 398 -50.15 -89.13 60.34
CA MET A 398 -51.31 -90.03 60.25
C MET A 398 -50.96 -91.47 60.65
N HIS A 399 -49.75 -91.94 60.35
CA HIS A 399 -49.28 -93.26 60.76
C HIS A 399 -48.96 -93.32 62.26
N ALA A 400 -48.37 -92.27 62.83
CA ALA A 400 -48.11 -92.15 64.26
C ALA A 400 -49.43 -92.07 65.04
N PHE A 401 -50.37 -91.21 64.63
CA PHE A 401 -51.71 -91.14 65.20
C PHE A 401 -52.47 -92.47 65.06
N GLY A 402 -52.30 -93.17 63.93
CA GLY A 402 -52.81 -94.54 63.74
C GLY A 402 -52.23 -95.53 64.74
N GLN A 403 -50.92 -95.49 65.00
CA GLN A 403 -50.25 -96.34 66.00
C GLN A 403 -50.64 -95.97 67.44
N GLU A 404 -50.81 -94.69 67.77
CA GLU A 404 -51.31 -94.23 69.07
C GLU A 404 -52.76 -94.67 69.29
N LEU A 405 -53.62 -94.56 68.27
CA LEU A 405 -54.99 -95.06 68.32
C LEU A 405 -55.03 -96.60 68.43
N SER A 406 -54.16 -97.32 67.71
CA SER A 406 -54.01 -98.77 67.87
C SER A 406 -53.56 -99.14 69.28
N ARG A 407 -52.58 -98.42 69.87
CA ARG A 407 -52.19 -98.61 71.28
C ARG A 407 -53.33 -98.34 72.24
N GLN A 408 -54.09 -97.25 72.07
CA GLN A 408 -55.25 -96.97 72.92
C GLN A 408 -56.34 -98.05 72.80
N ILE A 409 -56.50 -98.67 71.62
CA ILE A 409 -57.39 -99.82 71.40
C ILE A 409 -56.84 -101.09 72.05
N GLU A 410 -55.52 -101.33 72.00
CA GLU A 410 -54.85 -102.46 72.64
C GLU A 410 -54.82 -102.33 74.17
N GLU A 411 -54.60 -101.13 74.70
CA GLU A 411 -54.72 -100.79 76.12
C GLU A 411 -56.17 -100.95 76.60
N ASN A 412 -57.16 -100.49 75.84
CA ASN A 412 -58.58 -100.76 76.14
C ASN A 412 -58.92 -102.27 76.09
N ARG A 413 -58.30 -103.04 75.18
CA ARG A 413 -58.43 -104.51 75.14
C ARG A 413 -57.76 -105.17 76.33
N ALA A 414 -56.59 -104.69 76.76
CA ALA A 414 -55.90 -105.20 77.94
C ALA A 414 -56.68 -104.90 79.23
N VAL A 415 -57.22 -103.69 79.38
CA VAL A 415 -58.11 -103.30 80.50
C VAL A 415 -59.39 -104.13 80.50
N ARG A 416 -59.99 -104.40 79.33
CA ARG A 416 -61.15 -105.32 79.23
C ARG A 416 -60.79 -106.76 79.57
N ALA A 417 -59.63 -107.25 79.13
CA ALA A 417 -59.15 -108.60 79.48
C ALA A 417 -58.86 -108.73 80.98
N GLN A 418 -58.34 -107.69 81.63
CA GLN A 418 -58.21 -107.62 83.09
C GLN A 418 -59.59 -107.63 83.76
N ALA A 419 -60.53 -106.79 83.32
CA ALA A 419 -61.90 -106.77 83.85
C ALA A 419 -62.66 -108.11 83.65
N GLU A 420 -62.38 -108.89 82.60
CA GLU A 420 -62.91 -110.25 82.42
C GLU A 420 -62.23 -111.30 83.32
N VAL A 421 -60.98 -111.09 83.72
CA VAL A 421 -60.29 -111.91 84.74
C VAL A 421 -60.81 -111.57 86.14
N ASP A 422 -60.96 -110.28 86.45
CA ASP A 422 -61.45 -109.82 87.76
C ASP A 422 -62.91 -110.23 87.99
N ARG A 423 -63.78 -110.11 86.97
CA ARG A 423 -65.16 -110.67 87.04
C ARG A 423 -65.17 -112.16 87.35
N ARG A 424 -64.29 -112.96 86.74
CA ARG A 424 -64.20 -114.41 87.03
C ARG A 424 -63.66 -114.71 88.43
N LEU A 425 -62.93 -113.80 89.05
CA LEU A 425 -62.48 -113.90 90.44
C LEU A 425 -63.57 -113.47 91.44
N GLU A 426 -64.48 -112.56 91.05
CA GLU A 426 -65.64 -112.15 91.86
C GLU A 426 -66.78 -113.17 91.76
N GLU A 427 -67.08 -113.70 90.57
CA GLU A 427 -68.07 -114.76 90.34
C GLU A 427 -67.75 -116.02 91.18
N GLN A 428 -66.46 -116.38 91.31
CA GLN A 428 -66.01 -117.49 92.17
C GLN A 428 -66.07 -117.21 93.69
N ARG A 429 -66.29 -115.96 94.11
CA ARG A 429 -66.45 -115.58 95.52
C ARG A 429 -67.92 -115.48 95.93
N VAL A 430 -68.80 -115.03 95.03
CA VAL A 430 -70.26 -114.98 95.29
C VAL A 430 -70.84 -116.40 95.35
N MET A 431 -70.41 -117.30 94.45
CA MET A 431 -70.85 -118.71 94.38
C MET A 431 -70.37 -119.62 95.55
N LYS A 432 -69.96 -119.04 96.69
CA LYS A 432 -69.61 -119.79 97.92
C LYS A 432 -70.19 -119.22 99.22
N MET A 433 -71.04 -118.19 99.13
CA MET A 433 -71.72 -117.58 100.27
C MET A 433 -73.25 -117.46 100.06
N GLY A 434 -73.80 -118.05 98.99
CA GLY A 434 -75.23 -118.00 98.66
C GLY A 434 -76.05 -119.25 99.02
N GLU A 435 -75.42 -120.34 99.48
CA GLU A 435 -76.06 -121.65 99.69
C GLU A 435 -76.39 -121.94 101.18
N LEU A 436 -76.58 -120.90 102.01
CA LEU A 436 -76.88 -121.05 103.45
C LEU A 436 -78.11 -120.27 103.96
N ASP A 437 -78.64 -119.30 103.20
CA ASP A 437 -79.77 -118.47 103.67
C ASP A 437 -81.16 -119.03 103.30
N GLU A 438 -81.27 -119.90 102.28
CA GLU A 438 -82.57 -120.45 101.85
C GLU A 438 -83.15 -121.48 102.84
N GLU A 439 -82.32 -122.32 103.45
CA GLU A 439 -82.77 -123.26 104.50
C GLU A 439 -83.21 -122.52 105.78
N ALA A 440 -82.50 -121.46 106.17
CA ALA A 440 -82.84 -120.64 107.33
C ALA A 440 -84.21 -119.96 107.18
N LEU A 441 -84.51 -119.44 105.98
CA LEU A 441 -85.82 -118.83 105.67
C LEU A 441 -86.98 -119.83 105.68
N ALA A 442 -86.74 -121.12 105.44
CA ALA A 442 -87.76 -122.16 105.55
C ALA A 442 -88.12 -122.47 107.02
N ILE A 443 -87.11 -122.57 107.90
CA ILE A 443 -87.30 -122.87 109.33
C ILE A 443 -88.13 -121.78 110.02
N VAL A 444 -87.82 -120.50 109.76
CA VAL A 444 -88.53 -119.36 110.36
C VAL A 444 -90.02 -119.32 109.98
N ARG A 445 -90.39 -119.80 108.78
CA ARG A 445 -91.80 -119.89 108.35
C ARG A 445 -92.55 -120.99 109.10
N ALA A 446 -91.92 -122.15 109.31
CA ALA A 446 -92.51 -123.27 110.04
C ALA A 446 -92.77 -122.93 111.53
N GLU A 447 -91.88 -122.16 112.18
CA GLU A 447 -92.13 -121.70 113.55
C GLU A 447 -93.27 -120.66 113.63
N ARG A 448 -93.39 -119.76 112.62
CA ARG A 448 -94.50 -118.81 112.55
C ARG A 448 -95.87 -119.51 112.44
N GLU A 449 -96.00 -120.50 111.56
CA GLU A 449 -97.25 -121.26 111.41
C GLU A 449 -97.70 -121.93 112.72
N ARG A 450 -96.73 -122.48 113.48
CA ARG A 450 -97.01 -123.06 114.79
C ARG A 450 -97.52 -121.99 115.77
N LEU A 451 -96.82 -120.86 115.89
CA LEU A 451 -97.18 -119.78 116.81
C LEU A 451 -98.61 -119.25 116.55
N VAL A 452 -99.01 -119.12 115.28
CA VAL A 452 -100.37 -118.69 114.93
C VAL A 452 -101.44 -119.71 115.39
N ARG A 453 -101.18 -121.02 115.28
CA ARG A 453 -102.13 -122.04 115.75
C ARG A 453 -102.20 -122.11 117.27
N ASP A 454 -101.06 -122.03 117.95
CA ASP A 454 -100.98 -122.14 119.41
C ASP A 454 -101.59 -120.90 120.11
N TYR A 455 -101.43 -119.66 119.57
CA TYR A 455 -101.90 -118.43 120.25
C TYR A 455 -103.36 -118.02 119.99
N VAL A 456 -103.93 -118.30 118.82
CA VAL A 456 -105.26 -117.77 118.47
C VAL A 456 -106.40 -118.52 119.22
N ALA A 457 -106.14 -119.73 119.72
CA ALA A 457 -107.10 -120.49 120.52
C ALA A 457 -107.44 -119.84 121.87
N ASP A 458 -106.44 -119.24 122.54
CA ASP A 458 -106.56 -118.82 123.96
C ASP A 458 -106.76 -117.31 124.18
N VAL A 459 -106.51 -116.45 123.18
CA VAL A 459 -106.36 -114.98 123.37
C VAL A 459 -107.21 -114.13 122.40
N LEU A 460 -108.29 -114.69 121.86
CA LEU A 460 -109.07 -114.08 120.76
C LEU A 460 -109.71 -112.71 121.11
N GLU A 461 -110.16 -112.50 122.35
CA GLU A 461 -110.87 -111.27 122.76
C GLU A 461 -109.97 -110.02 122.92
N TYR A 462 -108.64 -110.16 122.88
CA TYR A 462 -107.69 -109.10 123.23
C TYR A 462 -106.73 -108.69 122.09
N MET A 463 -106.98 -109.11 120.85
CA MET A 463 -106.04 -108.92 119.73
C MET A 463 -106.35 -107.66 118.89
N PRO A 464 -105.37 -106.79 118.58
CA PRO A 464 -105.60 -105.61 117.74
C PRO A 464 -105.71 -105.94 116.25
N VAL A 465 -106.59 -105.22 115.55
CA VAL A 465 -106.91 -105.43 114.12
C VAL A 465 -105.72 -105.05 113.23
N GLY A 466 -104.99 -106.06 112.75
CA GLY A 466 -103.89 -105.88 111.79
C GLY A 466 -102.72 -106.87 111.90
N ILE A 467 -102.69 -107.74 112.92
CA ILE A 467 -101.58 -108.70 113.12
C ILE A 467 -101.63 -109.87 112.12
N LEU A 468 -102.82 -110.33 111.73
CA LEU A 468 -103.01 -111.48 110.82
C LEU A 468 -103.06 -111.03 109.36
N THR A 469 -102.28 -111.69 108.50
CA THR A 469 -102.37 -111.54 107.04
C THR A 469 -103.42 -112.51 106.46
N ASP A 470 -103.75 -112.30 105.19
CA ASP A 470 -104.79 -113.05 104.48
C ASP A 470 -104.38 -114.51 104.19
N GLU A 471 -103.10 -114.83 104.36
CA GLU A 471 -102.55 -116.19 104.36
C GLU A 471 -102.66 -116.83 105.76
N ASP A 472 -102.39 -116.09 106.84
CA ASP A 472 -102.51 -116.60 108.22
C ASP A 472 -103.97 -117.01 108.56
N LEU A 473 -104.96 -116.28 108.03
CA LEU A 473 -106.40 -116.52 108.27
C LEU A 473 -106.91 -117.89 107.76
N GLN A 474 -106.16 -118.56 106.88
CA GLN A 474 -106.59 -119.83 106.27
C GLN A 474 -106.49 -121.03 107.23
N TYR A 475 -105.74 -120.89 108.32
CA TYR A 475 -105.46 -121.97 109.28
C TYR A 475 -106.41 -122.01 110.50
N LEU A 476 -107.38 -121.09 110.59
CA LEU A 476 -108.26 -120.93 111.76
C LEU A 476 -109.63 -121.61 111.59
N PRO A 477 -110.33 -121.99 112.69
CA PRO A 477 -111.71 -122.48 112.64
C PRO A 477 -112.65 -121.48 111.95
N GLU A 478 -113.69 -122.00 111.29
CA GLU A 478 -114.54 -121.24 110.37
C GLU A 478 -115.32 -120.12 111.08
N ASP A 479 -115.77 -120.37 112.31
CA ASP A 479 -116.47 -119.43 113.20
C ASP A 479 -115.65 -118.15 113.48
N VAL A 480 -114.32 -118.27 113.57
CA VAL A 480 -113.40 -117.15 113.86
C VAL A 480 -113.23 -116.23 112.66
N ARG A 481 -113.27 -116.78 111.44
CA ARG A 481 -113.00 -116.03 110.20
C ARG A 481 -114.05 -114.96 109.94
N GLN A 482 -115.31 -115.24 110.26
CA GLN A 482 -116.44 -114.35 110.01
C GLN A 482 -116.33 -113.06 110.85
N HIS A 483 -115.92 -113.17 112.12
CA HIS A 483 -115.81 -112.03 113.03
C HIS A 483 -114.74 -111.00 112.63
N ILE A 484 -113.74 -111.41 111.84
CA ILE A 484 -112.64 -110.53 111.36
C ILE A 484 -113.03 -109.81 110.05
N ALA A 485 -113.95 -110.37 109.25
CA ALA A 485 -114.32 -109.83 107.94
C ALA A 485 -115.05 -108.47 108.03
N ASP A 486 -115.90 -108.29 109.05
CA ASP A 486 -116.74 -107.10 109.24
C ASP A 486 -115.95 -105.81 109.52
N LEU A 487 -114.63 -105.88 109.73
CA LEU A 487 -113.77 -104.78 110.20
C LEU A 487 -112.95 -104.07 109.09
N ARG A 488 -113.08 -104.45 107.81
CA ARG A 488 -112.10 -104.09 106.75
C ARG A 488 -112.55 -103.14 105.62
N VAL A 489 -113.80 -102.66 105.58
CA VAL A 489 -114.40 -102.11 104.35
C VAL A 489 -114.03 -100.64 104.00
N ASP A 490 -113.60 -99.82 104.96
CA ASP A 490 -113.84 -98.35 104.90
C ASP A 490 -112.82 -97.42 104.17
N LYS A 491 -111.82 -97.91 103.39
CA LYS A 491 -110.53 -97.17 103.28
C LYS A 491 -109.92 -96.75 101.90
N THR A 492 -110.53 -96.97 100.74
CA THR A 492 -109.80 -97.07 99.44
C THR A 492 -110.06 -95.98 98.37
N LEU A 493 -109.81 -94.68 98.63
CA LEU A 493 -110.33 -93.57 97.76
C LEU A 493 -109.41 -92.34 97.41
N ALA A 494 -108.07 -92.39 97.48
CA ALA A 494 -107.26 -91.14 97.62
C ALA A 494 -106.50 -90.50 96.41
N ASP A 495 -105.88 -91.22 95.45
CA ASP A 495 -104.59 -90.74 94.87
C ASP A 495 -104.48 -90.41 93.33
N LEU A 496 -104.81 -89.20 92.82
CA LEU A 496 -104.56 -88.78 91.39
C LEU A 496 -104.38 -87.23 91.10
N ASN A 497 -103.24 -86.75 90.49
CA ASN A 497 -103.09 -85.36 89.90
C ASN A 497 -101.88 -85.06 88.92
N ALA A 498 -101.59 -83.79 88.52
CA ALA A 498 -100.71 -83.37 87.36
C ALA A 498 -99.81 -82.06 87.49
N THR A 499 -99.01 -81.68 86.44
CA THR A 499 -97.90 -80.64 86.44
C THR A 499 -97.63 -79.87 85.09
N ARG A 500 -96.85 -78.72 85.03
CA ARG A 500 -96.67 -77.78 83.83
C ARG A 500 -95.57 -76.61 83.87
N GLU A 501 -95.00 -76.13 82.70
CA GLU A 501 -94.53 -74.72 82.24
C GLU A 501 -93.04 -74.08 82.19
N THR A 502 -92.79 -72.99 81.35
CA THR A 502 -91.64 -71.95 81.16
C THR A 502 -90.49 -72.10 80.05
N LEU A 503 -89.58 -71.18 79.51
CA LEU A 503 -89.25 -69.67 79.40
C LEU A 503 -88.25 -69.21 78.20
N SER A 504 -87.51 -68.03 78.16
CA SER A 504 -86.96 -67.29 76.91
C SER A 504 -85.71 -66.24 76.94
N GLU A 505 -85.35 -65.54 75.78
CA GLU A 505 -84.56 -64.21 75.50
C GLU A 505 -83.03 -64.12 75.00
N THR A 506 -82.31 -63.03 74.49
CA THR A 506 -82.39 -61.86 73.47
C THR A 506 -80.99 -61.10 73.13
N LEU A 507 -80.80 -60.25 72.04
CA LEU A 507 -79.93 -58.96 71.84
C LEU A 507 -79.34 -58.54 70.38
N PRO A 508 -79.01 -57.23 70.01
CA PRO A 508 -78.74 -56.73 68.60
C PRO A 508 -77.71 -55.54 68.24
N GLY A 509 -77.46 -55.21 66.92
CA GLY A 509 -77.32 -53.79 66.36
C GLY A 509 -76.09 -53.29 65.48
N VAL A 510 -76.31 -52.67 64.27
CA VAL A 510 -75.33 -51.88 63.41
C VAL A 510 -76.04 -50.82 62.48
N ALA A 511 -75.40 -49.69 62.10
CA ALA A 511 -75.91 -48.67 61.13
C ALA A 511 -74.81 -47.92 60.29
N PRO A 512 -75.11 -47.32 59.10
CA PRO A 512 -74.11 -46.77 58.15
C PRO A 512 -73.72 -45.27 58.33
N PRO A 513 -72.57 -44.81 57.78
CA PRO A 513 -72.00 -43.48 58.01
C PRO A 513 -72.44 -42.35 57.04
N SER A 514 -72.12 -41.09 57.41
CA SER A 514 -72.65 -39.85 56.84
C SER A 514 -71.88 -39.22 55.64
N ARG A 515 -72.57 -38.30 54.95
CA ARG A 515 -72.20 -37.62 53.70
C ARG A 515 -70.86 -36.87 53.72
N GLU A 516 -70.39 -36.44 54.88
CA GLU A 516 -69.11 -35.71 55.04
C GLU A 516 -67.88 -36.60 54.84
N LYS A 517 -68.02 -37.92 55.03
CA LYS A 517 -66.92 -38.86 54.73
C LYS A 517 -66.75 -39.09 53.23
N LEU A 518 -67.78 -38.85 52.42
CA LEU A 518 -67.69 -38.95 50.96
C LEU A 518 -66.89 -37.77 50.38
N THR A 519 -67.18 -36.53 50.80
CA THR A 519 -66.45 -35.35 50.31
C THR A 519 -64.98 -35.32 50.74
N ALA A 520 -64.64 -35.96 51.86
CA ALA A 520 -63.25 -36.21 52.26
C ALA A 520 -62.53 -37.23 51.35
N ILE A 521 -63.24 -38.21 50.80
CA ILE A 521 -62.69 -39.19 49.84
C ILE A 521 -62.53 -38.55 48.45
N GLU A 522 -63.51 -37.77 48.00
CA GLU A 522 -63.48 -37.06 46.71
C GLU A 522 -62.25 -36.15 46.59
N ARG A 523 -62.01 -35.28 47.58
CA ARG A 523 -60.80 -34.41 47.61
C ARG A 523 -59.50 -35.19 47.53
N ARG A 524 -59.41 -36.34 48.23
CA ARG A 524 -58.23 -37.21 48.21
C ARG A 524 -58.02 -37.90 46.86
N GLN A 525 -59.07 -38.09 46.07
CA GLN A 525 -58.95 -38.56 44.68
C GLN A 525 -58.52 -37.44 43.73
N GLU A 526 -58.95 -36.19 43.94
CA GLU A 526 -58.48 -35.03 43.15
C GLU A 526 -57.00 -34.73 43.37
N GLU A 527 -56.51 -34.82 44.61
CA GLU A 527 -55.07 -34.72 44.93
C GLU A 527 -54.24 -35.81 44.24
N LEU A 528 -54.78 -37.03 44.11
CA LEU A 528 -54.11 -38.12 43.42
C LEU A 528 -54.11 -37.91 41.89
N LYS A 529 -55.19 -37.42 41.29
CA LYS A 529 -55.23 -37.08 39.85
C LYS A 529 -54.18 -36.02 39.49
N ARG A 530 -54.10 -34.93 40.29
CA ARG A 530 -53.10 -33.87 40.12
C ARG A 530 -51.64 -34.32 40.29
N ARG A 531 -51.37 -35.51 40.84
CA ARG A 531 -50.02 -36.10 40.91
C ARG A 531 -49.60 -36.88 39.66
N TYR A 532 -50.54 -37.18 38.75
CA TYR A 532 -50.26 -37.91 37.51
C TYR A 532 -50.45 -37.08 36.23
N GLU A 533 -51.02 -35.87 36.32
CA GLU A 533 -51.12 -34.92 35.20
C GLU A 533 -49.89 -33.98 35.18
N SER A 534 -48.77 -34.48 34.67
CA SER A 534 -47.54 -33.72 34.38
C SER A 534 -47.00 -34.11 33.01
N PRO A 535 -46.52 -33.16 32.17
CA PRO A 535 -45.94 -33.47 30.87
C PRO A 535 -44.52 -34.06 31.04
N PHE A 536 -44.46 -35.38 31.19
CA PHE A 536 -43.21 -36.13 31.33
C PHE A 536 -42.35 -36.12 30.06
N PRO A 537 -41.01 -36.25 30.21
CA PRO A 537 -40.12 -36.80 29.19
C PRO A 537 -39.88 -38.31 29.43
N TRP A 538 -40.89 -39.14 29.11
CA TRP A 538 -40.67 -40.44 28.48
C TRP A 538 -41.49 -40.45 27.19
#